data_AF-B6XX91-F1
#
_entry.id   AF-B6XX91-F1
#
_cell.length_a   1.000
_cell.length_b   1.000
_cell.length_c   1.000
_cell.angle_alpha   90.00
_cell.angle_beta   90.00
_cell.angle_gamma   90.00
#
_symmetry.space_group_name_H-M   'P 1'
#
loop_
_entity.id
_entity.type
_entity.pdbx_description
1 polymer ?
#
loop_
_entity_poly.entity_id
_entity_poly.type
_entity_poly.pdbx_seq_one_letter_code
_entity_poly.pdbx_strand_id
1 'polypeptide(L)'
;MGWTGRISGTLARLKRQKSKEGLNASYTGGVRALCKESVKTWRGQKRENPVNRLIMCARLSKAVTWERNNRAMTFNAAREWQFSSEQGKANYEAAQKQYPAQAIVDMAALRNNMRHLVSVVGGPNSGTAVMGVVKADAYGHGLIPAALAALAGGATWLGTAQSHEALLLRKAGIGPDRCHILTWVYNGMAVPFDELIDNDIDISVGSLPGIDGVAAAARRLGKTARVHVKVDSGFGRNGFTPATFDAALAKLVPLAKEGVLHIVGQWSHLAVADAPDVPEFVASTDRQVENFKDFTRRMEVAGIAPEIRHLANTAATLSRPEIHFELTRPGIGLYGYEADPAMGTPGTYDLTPAMTLQAQLGTVKDVEAGHGISYGRTYLTPTDTSTAIVPVGYADGIHRSASGFDMEGAKHVIKPGGPVRVMTTEGPRLYRVSGRVCMDQFMLDLHGSAEKLGVHEGDTVQLFGPGRGEDYAEPTADDWGRAAGTISYEIFTCLCNRIPRLYEHATDVLSAEDLAKLNPATIL
;
A
#
# COMPACT_ATOMS: atom_id res chain seq x y z
N MET A 1 -49.17 -55.47 1.52
CA MET A 1 -48.20 -55.40 0.41
C MET A 1 -47.90 -53.95 -0.01
N GLY A 2 -47.49 -53.06 0.91
CA GLY A 2 -47.43 -51.60 0.64
C GLY A 2 -46.08 -50.90 0.88
N TRP A 3 -45.02 -51.61 1.27
CA TRP A 3 -43.75 -50.97 1.69
C TRP A 3 -42.55 -51.30 0.80
N THR A 4 -42.53 -52.47 0.16
CA THR A 4 -41.48 -52.85 -0.80
C THR A 4 -41.55 -52.06 -2.11
N GLY A 5 -42.75 -51.66 -2.55
CA GLY A 5 -42.95 -50.86 -3.77
C GLY A 5 -42.50 -49.39 -3.66
N ARG A 6 -42.54 -48.79 -2.45
CA ARG A 6 -42.08 -47.39 -2.26
C ARG A 6 -40.56 -47.26 -2.25
N ILE A 7 -39.86 -48.27 -1.73
CA ILE A 7 -38.39 -48.28 -1.70
C ILE A 7 -37.80 -48.50 -3.11
N SER A 8 -38.44 -49.36 -3.92
CA SER A 8 -37.99 -49.57 -5.31
C SER A 8 -38.22 -48.33 -6.19
N GLY A 9 -39.31 -47.59 -5.97
CA GLY A 9 -39.61 -46.34 -6.67
C GLY A 9 -38.60 -45.22 -6.40
N THR A 10 -38.15 -45.06 -5.15
CA THR A 10 -37.13 -44.06 -4.78
C THR A 10 -35.75 -44.41 -5.33
N LEU A 11 -35.37 -45.69 -5.32
CA LEU A 11 -34.11 -46.17 -5.92
C LEU A 11 -34.10 -46.03 -7.45
N ALA A 12 -35.24 -46.22 -8.12
CA ALA A 12 -35.38 -46.02 -9.56
C ALA A 12 -35.26 -44.52 -9.96
N ARG A 13 -35.80 -43.61 -9.14
CA ARG A 13 -35.64 -42.15 -9.32
C ARG A 13 -34.19 -41.70 -9.16
N LEU A 14 -33.48 -42.22 -8.15
CA LEU A 14 -32.05 -41.95 -7.93
C LEU A 14 -31.15 -42.51 -9.04
N LYS A 15 -31.49 -43.66 -9.63
CA LYS A 15 -30.77 -44.20 -10.81
C LYS A 15 -30.98 -43.36 -12.06
N ARG A 16 -32.17 -42.83 -12.31
CA ARG A 16 -32.44 -41.93 -13.46
C ARG A 16 -31.75 -40.57 -13.32
N GLN A 17 -31.54 -40.09 -12.09
CA GLN A 17 -30.80 -38.84 -11.84
C GLN A 17 -29.29 -39.02 -12.09
N LYS A 18 -28.72 -40.19 -11.73
CA LYS A 18 -27.32 -40.56 -12.01
C LYS A 18 -26.95 -40.67 -13.50
N SER A 19 -27.90 -40.96 -14.40
CA SER A 19 -27.59 -41.05 -15.84
C SER A 19 -27.63 -39.69 -16.54
N LYS A 20 -28.13 -38.63 -15.89
CA LYS A 20 -28.17 -37.27 -16.43
C LYS A 20 -27.02 -36.39 -15.93
N GLU A 21 -26.44 -36.71 -14.79
CA GLU A 21 -25.34 -35.97 -14.18
C GLU A 21 -24.17 -36.95 -13.98
N GLY A 22 -23.14 -36.86 -14.81
CA GLY A 22 -21.94 -37.71 -14.69
C GLY A 22 -21.24 -37.54 -13.35
N LEU A 23 -21.64 -38.34 -12.35
CA LEU A 23 -21.12 -38.29 -10.98
C LEU A 23 -19.94 -39.26 -10.80
N ASN A 24 -18.83 -38.72 -10.29
CA ASN A 24 -17.56 -39.41 -10.07
C ASN A 24 -17.67 -40.61 -9.11
N ALA A 25 -16.92 -41.68 -9.36
CA ALA A 25 -17.06 -42.99 -8.68
C ALA A 25 -16.80 -42.96 -7.16
N SER A 26 -15.99 -42.01 -6.65
CA SER A 26 -15.64 -41.92 -5.22
C SER A 26 -16.83 -41.55 -4.32
N TYR A 27 -17.81 -40.79 -4.83
CA TYR A 27 -18.98 -40.36 -4.05
C TYR A 27 -19.98 -41.51 -3.78
N THR A 28 -20.04 -42.51 -4.67
CA THR A 28 -20.94 -43.66 -4.48
C THR A 28 -20.46 -44.63 -3.40
N GLY A 29 -19.16 -44.60 -3.07
CA GLY A 29 -18.56 -45.38 -1.99
C GLY A 29 -18.98 -44.88 -0.60
N GLY A 30 -18.94 -43.56 -0.37
CA GLY A 30 -19.26 -42.95 0.92
C GLY A 30 -20.73 -43.09 1.34
N VAL A 31 -21.67 -42.90 0.40
CA VAL A 31 -23.11 -43.05 0.69
C VAL A 31 -23.50 -44.53 0.92
N ARG A 32 -22.86 -45.48 0.23
CA ARG A 32 -23.03 -46.92 0.50
C ARG A 32 -22.43 -47.33 1.85
N ALA A 33 -21.33 -46.72 2.27
CA ALA A 33 -20.72 -46.98 3.58
C ALA A 33 -21.60 -46.49 4.73
N LEU A 34 -22.13 -45.27 4.64
CA LEU A 34 -23.08 -44.69 5.61
C LEU A 34 -24.39 -45.50 5.74
N CYS A 35 -24.92 -46.01 4.63
CA CYS A 35 -26.09 -46.90 4.67
C CYS A 35 -25.77 -48.30 5.25
N LYS A 36 -24.55 -48.83 5.07
CA LYS A 36 -24.14 -50.12 5.63
C LYS A 36 -23.86 -50.05 7.14
N GLU A 37 -23.30 -48.95 7.64
CA GLU A 37 -23.13 -48.73 9.09
C GLU A 37 -24.46 -48.56 9.83
N SER A 38 -25.45 -47.91 9.17
CA SER A 38 -26.79 -47.72 9.72
C SER A 38 -27.57 -49.03 9.92
N VAL A 39 -27.25 -50.09 9.18
CA VAL A 39 -27.89 -51.42 9.32
C VAL A 39 -27.21 -52.26 10.41
N LYS A 40 -25.92 -52.03 10.71
CA LYS A 40 -25.19 -52.77 11.75
C LYS A 40 -25.49 -52.30 13.18
N THR A 41 -25.92 -51.06 13.36
CA THR A 41 -26.22 -50.45 14.67
C THR A 41 -27.65 -50.68 15.16
N TRP A 42 -28.48 -51.44 14.43
CA TRP A 42 -29.90 -51.65 14.77
C TRP A 42 -30.18 -52.76 15.81
N ARG A 43 -29.15 -53.43 16.35
CA ARG A 43 -29.30 -54.33 17.49
C ARG A 43 -28.84 -53.66 18.78
N GLY A 44 -29.55 -52.63 19.22
CA GLY A 44 -29.26 -52.03 20.52
C GLY A 44 -29.92 -50.68 20.75
N GLN A 45 -31.02 -50.71 21.50
CA GLN A 45 -31.60 -49.59 22.24
C GLN A 45 -32.40 -48.50 21.49
N LYS A 46 -33.35 -47.94 22.25
CA LYS A 46 -34.54 -47.19 21.86
C LYS A 46 -34.25 -45.74 21.44
N ARG A 47 -35.26 -45.18 20.74
CA ARG A 47 -35.61 -43.74 20.54
C ARG A 47 -34.97 -43.04 19.34
N GLU A 48 -35.60 -43.21 18.18
CA GLU A 48 -36.08 -42.12 17.29
C GLU A 48 -36.79 -42.73 16.06
N ASN A 49 -37.91 -42.13 15.63
CA ASN A 49 -38.68 -42.61 14.48
C ASN A 49 -37.86 -42.41 13.19
N PRO A 50 -37.60 -43.46 12.37
CA PRO A 50 -36.78 -43.36 11.17
C PRO A 50 -37.31 -42.35 10.14
N VAL A 51 -38.60 -42.01 10.18
CA VAL A 51 -39.20 -40.96 9.35
C VAL A 51 -38.67 -39.57 9.73
N ASN A 52 -38.42 -39.29 11.01
CA ASN A 52 -37.91 -37.99 11.46
C ASN A 52 -36.43 -37.79 11.08
N ARG A 53 -35.61 -38.85 11.14
CA ARG A 53 -34.22 -38.79 10.64
C ARG A 53 -34.15 -38.61 9.12
N LEU A 54 -35.03 -39.27 8.36
CA LEU A 54 -35.11 -39.07 6.90
C LEU A 54 -35.59 -37.66 6.53
N ILE A 55 -36.51 -37.07 7.30
CA ILE A 55 -36.94 -35.67 7.12
C ILE A 55 -35.82 -34.70 7.50
N MET A 56 -35.05 -34.98 8.57
CA MET A 56 -33.88 -34.18 8.94
C MET A 56 -32.77 -34.27 7.89
N CYS A 57 -32.45 -35.47 7.39
CA CYS A 57 -31.49 -35.65 6.30
C CYS A 57 -31.98 -35.01 4.99
N ALA A 58 -33.29 -35.03 4.70
CA ALA A 58 -33.85 -34.34 3.54
C ALA A 58 -33.86 -32.81 3.71
N ARG A 59 -34.04 -32.29 4.94
CA ARG A 59 -33.92 -30.86 5.26
C ARG A 59 -32.47 -30.39 5.24
N LEU A 60 -31.53 -31.18 5.76
CA LEU A 60 -30.08 -30.94 5.64
C LEU A 60 -29.65 -31.04 4.19
N SER A 61 -30.11 -32.03 3.44
CA SER A 61 -29.82 -32.15 2.00
C SER A 61 -30.40 -30.98 1.22
N LYS A 62 -31.61 -30.49 1.56
CA LYS A 62 -32.21 -29.27 0.98
C LYS A 62 -31.51 -27.99 1.41
N ALA A 63 -31.06 -27.88 2.67
CA ALA A 63 -30.31 -26.72 3.17
C ALA A 63 -28.91 -26.68 2.56
N VAL A 64 -28.22 -27.83 2.45
CA VAL A 64 -26.92 -27.96 1.77
C VAL A 64 -27.05 -27.79 0.27
N THR A 65 -28.14 -28.26 -0.37
CA THR A 65 -28.37 -27.94 -1.80
C THR A 65 -28.83 -26.51 -2.02
N TRP A 66 -29.50 -25.87 -1.06
CA TRP A 66 -29.83 -24.45 -1.12
C TRP A 66 -28.58 -23.59 -0.91
N GLU A 67 -27.74 -23.87 0.09
CA GLU A 67 -26.43 -23.24 0.28
C GLU A 67 -25.49 -23.49 -0.92
N ARG A 68 -25.54 -24.68 -1.54
CA ARG A 68 -24.71 -25.01 -2.72
C ARG A 68 -25.26 -24.45 -4.03
N ASN A 69 -26.58 -24.25 -4.16
CA ASN A 69 -27.19 -23.65 -5.34
C ASN A 69 -27.27 -22.11 -5.23
N ASN A 70 -27.24 -21.54 -4.02
CA ASN A 70 -27.12 -20.09 -3.77
C ASN A 70 -25.68 -19.63 -3.55
N ARG A 71 -24.72 -20.55 -3.37
CA ARG A 71 -23.34 -20.27 -3.78
C ARG A 71 -23.31 -20.34 -5.30
N ALA A 72 -23.71 -19.26 -5.96
CA ALA A 72 -23.11 -18.97 -7.25
C ALA A 72 -21.59 -19.09 -7.04
N MET A 73 -20.88 -19.77 -7.94
CA MET A 73 -19.42 -19.76 -7.86
C MET A 73 -18.98 -18.31 -8.08
N THR A 74 -18.73 -17.61 -6.98
CA THR A 74 -18.23 -16.24 -6.95
C THR A 74 -16.78 -16.30 -7.34
N PHE A 75 -16.42 -15.61 -8.42
CA PHE A 75 -15.04 -15.52 -8.84
C PHE A 75 -14.46 -14.22 -8.25
N ASN A 76 -13.51 -14.35 -7.30
CA ASN A 76 -12.87 -13.20 -6.66
C ASN A 76 -11.64 -12.76 -7.47
N ALA A 77 -11.45 -11.44 -7.61
CA ALA A 77 -10.24 -10.88 -8.22
C ALA A 77 -9.11 -10.70 -7.21
N ALA A 78 -9.40 -10.68 -5.90
CA ALA A 78 -8.34 -10.83 -4.92
C ALA A 78 -7.66 -12.19 -5.09
N ARG A 79 -6.35 -12.23 -4.82
CA ARG A 79 -5.66 -13.52 -4.68
C ARG A 79 -6.34 -14.36 -3.60
N GLU A 80 -6.31 -15.68 -3.75
CA GLU A 80 -6.65 -16.56 -2.65
C GLU A 80 -5.59 -16.43 -1.56
N TRP A 81 -5.98 -15.86 -0.42
CA TRP A 81 -5.10 -15.65 0.72
C TRP A 81 -4.80 -16.99 1.41
N GLN A 82 -3.51 -17.29 1.57
CA GLN A 82 -3.03 -18.40 2.38
C GLN A 82 -2.59 -17.85 3.73
N PHE A 83 -3.37 -18.13 4.77
CA PHE A 83 -3.06 -17.67 6.13
C PHE A 83 -2.19 -18.70 6.85
N SER A 84 -1.10 -18.24 7.45
CA SER A 84 -0.22 -19.07 8.28
C SER A 84 -0.82 -19.35 9.67
N SER A 85 -1.89 -18.63 10.05
CA SER A 85 -2.58 -18.79 11.34
C SER A 85 -4.09 -18.53 11.25
N GLU A 86 -4.87 -19.18 12.11
CA GLU A 86 -6.31 -18.92 12.25
C GLU A 86 -6.59 -17.48 12.73
N GLN A 87 -5.69 -16.90 13.53
CA GLN A 87 -5.83 -15.52 13.98
C GLN A 87 -5.69 -14.53 12.82
N GLY A 88 -4.73 -14.75 11.92
CA GLY A 88 -4.55 -13.92 10.73
C GLY A 88 -5.76 -13.95 9.80
N LYS A 89 -6.33 -15.14 9.59
CA LYS A 89 -7.61 -15.29 8.89
C LYS A 89 -8.75 -14.54 9.58
N ALA A 90 -8.86 -14.66 10.90
CA ALA A 90 -9.89 -13.95 11.67
C ALA A 90 -9.73 -12.42 11.59
N ASN A 91 -8.49 -11.91 11.59
CA ASN A 91 -8.18 -10.49 11.42
C ASN A 91 -8.61 -9.99 10.03
N TYR A 92 -8.29 -10.74 8.97
CA TYR A 92 -8.73 -10.44 7.61
C TYR A 92 -10.25 -10.35 7.52
N GLU A 93 -10.96 -11.37 8.00
CA GLU A 93 -12.43 -11.41 7.98
C GLU A 93 -13.06 -10.31 8.85
N ALA A 94 -12.43 -9.95 9.97
CA ALA A 94 -12.90 -8.86 10.83
C ALA A 94 -12.76 -7.50 10.14
N ALA A 95 -11.63 -7.23 9.49
CA ALA A 95 -11.42 -6.00 8.72
C ALA A 95 -12.40 -5.89 7.54
N GLN A 96 -12.66 -6.99 6.85
CA GLN A 96 -13.65 -7.07 5.76
C GLN A 96 -15.08 -6.78 6.25
N LYS A 97 -15.42 -7.21 7.48
CA LYS A 97 -16.72 -6.87 8.10
C LYS A 97 -16.79 -5.42 8.57
N GLN A 98 -15.66 -4.84 8.98
CA GLN A 98 -15.59 -3.47 9.49
C GLN A 98 -15.71 -2.44 8.37
N TYR A 99 -15.07 -2.69 7.22
CA TYR A 99 -15.04 -1.77 6.10
C TYR A 99 -15.00 -2.55 4.78
N PRO A 100 -15.68 -2.09 3.72
CA PRO A 100 -15.77 -2.86 2.48
C PRO A 100 -14.47 -2.89 1.67
N ALA A 101 -13.43 -2.14 2.09
CA ALA A 101 -12.12 -2.11 1.46
C ALA A 101 -11.00 -2.37 2.46
N GLN A 102 -9.87 -2.87 1.96
CA GLN A 102 -8.67 -3.17 2.73
C GLN A 102 -7.43 -2.73 1.96
N ALA A 103 -6.48 -2.12 2.66
CA ALA A 103 -5.13 -1.88 2.17
C ALA A 103 -4.20 -2.92 2.81
N ILE A 104 -3.69 -3.85 2.02
CA ILE A 104 -2.85 -4.95 2.50
C ILE A 104 -1.41 -4.69 2.09
N VAL A 105 -0.53 -4.65 3.07
CA VAL A 105 0.88 -4.29 2.93
C VAL A 105 1.76 -5.52 3.16
N ASP A 106 2.58 -5.85 2.17
CA ASP A 106 3.56 -6.92 2.23
C ASP A 106 4.83 -6.43 2.93
N MET A 107 5.02 -6.87 4.17
CA MET A 107 6.19 -6.53 4.98
C MET A 107 7.48 -7.13 4.40
N ALA A 108 7.39 -8.29 3.72
CA ALA A 108 8.54 -8.90 3.08
C ALA A 108 8.96 -8.12 1.84
N ALA A 109 8.01 -7.59 1.06
CA ALA A 109 8.30 -6.69 -0.06
C ALA A 109 9.03 -5.43 0.42
N LEU A 110 8.53 -4.74 1.46
CA LEU A 110 9.19 -3.57 2.04
C LEU A 110 10.63 -3.87 2.49
N ARG A 111 10.82 -4.97 3.25
CA ARG A 111 12.15 -5.40 3.70
C ARG A 111 13.07 -5.70 2.53
N ASN A 112 12.58 -6.43 1.52
CA ASN A 112 13.39 -6.85 0.37
C ASN A 112 13.77 -5.66 -0.51
N ASN A 113 12.85 -4.72 -0.75
CA ASN A 113 13.12 -3.48 -1.46
C ASN A 113 14.22 -2.68 -0.74
N MET A 114 14.11 -2.53 0.59
CA MET A 114 15.15 -1.83 1.35
C MET A 114 16.49 -2.56 1.30
N ARG A 115 16.50 -3.89 1.42
CA ARG A 115 17.72 -4.70 1.26
C ARG A 115 18.36 -4.52 -0.12
N HIS A 116 17.53 -4.46 -1.16
CA HIS A 116 18.00 -4.20 -2.51
C HIS A 116 18.59 -2.78 -2.62
N LEU A 117 17.93 -1.76 -2.09
CA LEU A 117 18.45 -0.38 -2.06
C LEU A 117 19.78 -0.27 -1.29
N VAL A 118 19.94 -1.00 -0.19
CA VAL A 118 21.21 -1.14 0.53
C VAL A 118 22.26 -1.81 -0.35
N SER A 119 21.90 -2.83 -1.12
CA SER A 119 22.80 -3.46 -2.09
C SER A 119 23.21 -2.52 -3.23
N VAL A 120 22.30 -1.68 -3.73
CA VAL A 120 22.56 -0.71 -4.80
C VAL A 120 23.65 0.28 -4.40
N VAL A 121 23.72 0.66 -3.12
CA VAL A 121 24.77 1.56 -2.60
C VAL A 121 26.05 0.83 -2.15
N GLY A 122 26.22 -0.45 -2.51
CA GLY A 122 27.40 -1.26 -2.20
C GLY A 122 27.33 -2.08 -0.90
N GLY A 123 26.16 -2.14 -0.26
CA GLY A 123 25.93 -2.93 0.95
C GLY A 123 26.34 -2.22 2.25
N PRO A 124 26.15 -2.87 3.42
CA PRO A 124 26.34 -2.26 4.74
C PRO A 124 27.75 -1.72 5.03
N ASN A 125 28.76 -2.18 4.29
CA ASN A 125 30.16 -1.83 4.50
C ASN A 125 30.71 -0.86 3.44
N SER A 126 29.86 -0.28 2.58
CA SER A 126 30.31 0.61 1.50
C SER A 126 30.76 1.99 1.98
N GLY A 127 30.44 2.36 3.22
CA GLY A 127 30.56 3.73 3.72
C GLY A 127 29.34 4.60 3.42
N THR A 128 28.36 4.09 2.66
CA THR A 128 27.10 4.78 2.37
C THR A 128 25.96 4.16 3.16
N ALA A 129 25.39 4.92 4.08
CA ALA A 129 24.18 4.53 4.80
C ALA A 129 22.92 4.73 3.91
N VAL A 130 21.81 4.09 4.30
CA VAL A 130 20.51 4.25 3.64
C VAL A 130 19.46 4.70 4.65
N MET A 131 18.77 5.79 4.32
CA MET A 131 17.62 6.29 5.08
C MET A 131 16.31 5.78 4.49
N GLY A 132 15.57 4.99 5.26
CA GLY A 132 14.17 4.67 4.96
C GLY A 132 13.28 5.88 5.22
N VAL A 133 12.80 6.53 4.16
CA VAL A 133 11.94 7.72 4.32
C VAL A 133 10.49 7.29 4.53
N VAL A 134 10.01 7.45 5.76
CA VAL A 134 8.69 6.97 6.26
C VAL A 134 7.70 8.10 6.59
N LYS A 135 7.90 9.29 6.04
CA LYS A 135 6.98 10.44 6.17
C LYS A 135 5.57 10.14 5.62
N ALA A 136 4.60 10.93 6.06
CA ALA A 136 3.19 10.83 5.67
C ALA A 136 2.61 9.44 5.93
N ASP A 137 2.77 8.96 7.17
CA ASP A 137 2.37 7.61 7.58
C ASP A 137 2.98 6.52 6.70
N ALA A 138 4.29 6.64 6.43
CA ALA A 138 5.02 5.79 5.50
C ALA A 138 4.35 5.70 4.12
N TYR A 139 4.04 6.86 3.54
CA TYR A 139 3.34 6.94 2.25
C TYR A 139 2.02 6.13 2.30
N GLY A 140 1.27 6.24 3.39
CA GLY A 140 0.01 5.51 3.61
C GLY A 140 0.13 4.01 3.94
N HIS A 141 1.35 3.44 3.99
CA HIS A 141 1.60 2.03 4.32
C HIS A 141 1.60 1.76 5.83
N GLY A 142 1.65 2.81 6.66
CA GLY A 142 1.69 2.72 8.12
C GLY A 142 3.10 2.98 8.66
N LEU A 143 3.23 4.01 9.50
CA LEU A 143 4.48 4.55 10.00
C LEU A 143 5.37 3.50 10.68
N ILE A 144 4.84 2.84 11.73
CA ILE A 144 5.62 1.89 12.55
C ILE A 144 5.94 0.60 11.78
N PRO A 145 4.98 -0.08 11.12
CA PRO A 145 5.25 -1.29 10.35
C PRO A 145 6.32 -1.06 9.26
N ALA A 146 6.18 -0.02 8.44
CA ALA A 146 7.14 0.25 7.37
C ALA A 146 8.53 0.64 7.90
N ALA A 147 8.60 1.39 9.00
CA ALA A 147 9.87 1.69 9.66
C ALA A 147 10.59 0.41 10.11
N LEU A 148 9.87 -0.49 10.78
CA LEU A 148 10.45 -1.76 11.23
C LEU A 148 10.89 -2.65 10.06
N ALA A 149 10.11 -2.71 8.97
CA ALA A 149 10.48 -3.43 7.76
C ALA A 149 11.73 -2.82 7.08
N ALA A 150 11.83 -1.49 7.02
CA ALA A 150 13.02 -0.80 6.50
C ALA A 150 14.27 -1.14 7.33
N LEU A 151 14.17 -1.11 8.66
CA LEU A 151 15.28 -1.49 9.55
C LEU A 151 15.67 -2.97 9.36
N ALA A 152 14.68 -3.87 9.23
CA ALA A 152 14.93 -5.29 8.92
C ALA A 152 15.57 -5.49 7.52
N GLY A 153 15.39 -4.53 6.61
CA GLY A 153 16.04 -4.48 5.31
C GLY A 153 17.46 -3.92 5.34
N GLY A 154 17.91 -3.37 6.47
CA GLY A 154 19.26 -2.83 6.63
C GLY A 154 19.37 -1.30 6.58
N ALA A 155 18.25 -0.57 6.58
CA ALA A 155 18.30 0.88 6.80
C ALA A 155 18.90 1.18 8.18
N THR A 156 19.83 2.13 8.24
CA THR A 156 20.44 2.61 9.49
C THR A 156 19.95 4.00 9.88
N TRP A 157 19.15 4.61 9.00
CA TRP A 157 18.49 5.90 9.20
C TRP A 157 17.00 5.77 8.87
N LEU A 158 16.18 6.56 9.56
CA LEU A 158 14.79 6.81 9.19
C LEU A 158 14.58 8.31 8.95
N GLY A 159 13.72 8.64 8.00
CA GLY A 159 13.43 10.01 7.62
C GLY A 159 11.94 10.35 7.73
N THR A 160 11.61 11.42 8.43
CA THR A 160 10.24 11.93 8.57
C THR A 160 10.13 13.38 8.12
N ALA A 161 8.95 13.82 7.68
CA ALA A 161 8.77 15.22 7.35
C ALA A 161 8.53 16.03 8.62
N GLN A 162 7.58 15.59 9.45
CA GLN A 162 7.11 16.34 10.61
C GLN A 162 7.71 15.80 11.90
N SER A 163 7.91 16.69 12.88
CA SER A 163 8.45 16.34 14.20
C SER A 163 7.62 15.28 14.93
N HIS A 164 6.29 15.34 14.79
CA HIS A 164 5.38 14.39 15.42
C HIS A 164 5.64 12.94 14.98
N GLU A 165 5.93 12.71 13.70
CA GLU A 165 6.22 11.36 13.18
C GLU A 165 7.53 10.82 13.76
N ALA A 166 8.57 11.66 13.85
CA ALA A 166 9.84 11.27 14.48
C ALA A 166 9.67 10.90 15.95
N LEU A 167 8.90 11.70 16.70
CA LEU A 167 8.58 11.43 18.10
C LEU A 167 7.73 10.17 18.27
N LEU A 168 6.80 9.89 17.34
CA LEU A 168 6.04 8.63 17.35
C LEU A 168 6.94 7.40 17.15
N LEU A 169 7.95 7.48 16.27
CA LEU A 169 8.92 6.39 16.08
C LEU A 169 9.71 6.12 17.36
N ARG A 170 10.19 7.17 18.04
CA ARG A 170 10.88 7.05 19.33
C ARG A 170 9.95 6.48 20.41
N LYS A 171 8.72 6.99 20.51
CA LYS A 171 7.69 6.49 21.44
C LYS A 171 7.32 5.03 21.19
N ALA A 172 7.40 4.55 19.95
CA ALA A 172 7.18 3.14 19.61
C ALA A 172 8.34 2.22 20.03
N GLY A 173 9.43 2.76 20.60
CA GLY A 173 10.58 1.98 21.07
C GLY A 173 11.65 1.76 20.00
N ILE A 174 11.66 2.54 18.92
CA ILE A 174 12.79 2.57 17.98
C ILE A 174 13.87 3.46 18.60
N GLY A 175 14.74 2.86 19.41
CA GLY A 175 15.76 3.57 20.19
C GLY A 175 16.90 4.17 19.34
N PRO A 176 17.70 5.09 19.93
CA PRO A 176 18.84 5.71 19.24
C PRO A 176 19.99 4.74 18.96
N ASP A 177 20.08 3.64 19.71
CA ASP A 177 21.01 2.53 19.49
C ASP A 177 20.68 1.71 18.22
N ARG A 178 19.43 1.80 17.77
CA ARG A 178 18.93 1.06 16.61
C ARG A 178 19.08 1.81 15.30
N CYS A 179 18.74 3.09 15.28
CA CYS A 179 18.90 3.95 14.10
C CYS A 179 18.87 5.44 14.45
N HIS A 180 19.46 6.23 13.56
CA HIS A 180 19.26 7.68 13.54
C HIS A 180 17.90 8.04 12.92
N ILE A 181 17.29 9.12 13.39
CA ILE A 181 16.03 9.64 12.84
C ILE A 181 16.24 11.09 12.49
N LEU A 182 15.99 11.47 11.24
CA LEU A 182 16.03 12.86 10.77
C LEU A 182 14.62 13.40 10.53
N THR A 183 14.36 14.65 10.95
CA THR A 183 13.14 15.40 10.62
C THR A 183 13.45 16.79 10.03
N TRP A 184 12.62 17.30 9.11
CA TRP A 184 13.02 18.46 8.27
C TRP A 184 11.95 19.43 7.79
N VAL A 185 10.66 19.23 8.07
CA VAL A 185 9.59 20.17 7.72
C VAL A 185 8.91 20.58 9.01
N TYR A 186 9.14 21.82 9.42
CA TYR A 186 8.61 22.34 10.67
C TYR A 186 8.62 23.88 10.67
N ASN A 187 7.82 24.46 11.56
CA ASN A 187 7.91 25.89 11.87
C ASN A 187 9.05 26.11 12.87
N GLY A 188 10.17 26.70 12.41
CA GLY A 188 11.36 26.94 13.25
C GLY A 188 11.12 27.83 14.47
N MET A 189 9.97 28.49 14.59
CA MET A 189 9.59 29.30 15.74
C MET A 189 8.77 28.55 16.80
N ALA A 190 8.12 27.44 16.45
CA ALA A 190 7.10 26.79 17.29
C ALA A 190 7.25 25.27 17.40
N VAL A 191 8.18 24.67 16.66
CA VAL A 191 8.46 23.23 16.76
C VAL A 191 9.03 22.91 18.15
N PRO A 192 8.67 21.75 18.74
CA PRO A 192 9.17 21.35 20.06
C PRO A 192 10.62 20.83 19.96
N PHE A 193 11.59 21.72 19.73
CA PHE A 193 13.01 21.35 19.62
C PHE A 193 13.52 20.65 20.87
N ASP A 194 13.00 21.00 22.04
CA ASP A 194 13.28 20.39 23.34
C ASP A 194 12.99 18.90 23.29
N GLU A 195 11.77 18.52 22.89
CA GLU A 195 11.36 17.11 22.80
C GLU A 195 12.17 16.35 21.76
N LEU A 196 12.49 17.00 20.62
CA LEU A 196 13.29 16.38 19.57
C LEU A 196 14.72 16.07 20.04
N ILE A 197 15.36 17.02 20.72
CA ILE A 197 16.72 16.85 21.27
C ILE A 197 16.72 15.82 22.39
N ASP A 198 15.72 15.84 23.28
CA ASP A 198 15.64 14.90 24.40
C ASP A 198 15.43 13.45 23.96
N ASN A 199 14.88 13.24 22.76
CA ASN A 199 14.63 11.93 22.13
C ASN A 199 15.68 11.55 21.06
N ASP A 200 16.85 12.19 21.04
CA ASP A 200 17.94 11.89 20.10
C ASP A 200 17.48 11.87 18.62
N ILE A 201 16.71 12.89 18.23
CA ILE A 201 16.29 13.11 16.84
C ILE A 201 17.21 14.15 16.20
N ASP A 202 17.76 13.83 15.04
CA ASP A 202 18.55 14.73 14.21
C ASP A 202 17.60 15.73 13.52
N ILE A 203 18.00 17.00 13.48
CA ILE A 203 17.13 18.12 13.10
C ILE A 203 17.70 18.85 11.87
N SER A 204 16.93 18.96 10.80
CA SER A 204 17.37 19.67 9.60
C SER A 204 17.13 21.18 9.66
N VAL A 205 18.16 21.99 9.85
CA VAL A 205 18.07 23.46 9.81
C VAL A 205 18.26 24.02 8.40
N GLY A 206 17.35 24.88 7.96
CA GLY A 206 17.41 25.56 6.66
C GLY A 206 17.04 27.04 6.71
N SER A 207 17.03 27.64 7.91
CA SER A 207 16.72 29.05 8.14
C SER A 207 17.43 29.56 9.39
N LEU A 208 17.72 30.87 9.45
CA LEU A 208 18.37 31.48 10.62
C LEU A 208 17.53 31.33 11.91
N PRO A 209 16.19 31.55 11.89
CA PRO A 209 15.37 31.30 13.09
C PRO A 209 15.38 29.84 13.53
N GLY A 210 15.47 28.89 12.60
CA GLY A 210 15.61 27.47 12.94
C GLY A 210 16.92 27.15 13.67
N ILE A 211 18.04 27.80 13.27
CA ILE A 211 19.31 27.68 13.98
C ILE A 211 19.20 28.25 15.40
N ASP A 212 18.61 29.44 15.55
CA ASP A 212 18.47 30.08 16.86
C ASP A 212 17.56 29.28 17.80
N GLY A 213 16.44 28.76 17.27
CA GLY A 213 15.49 27.96 18.04
C GLY A 213 16.09 26.66 18.55
N VAL A 214 16.80 25.91 17.70
CA VAL A 214 17.41 24.64 18.10
C VAL A 214 18.57 24.87 19.09
N ALA A 215 19.36 25.93 18.89
CA ALA A 215 20.42 26.31 19.82
C ALA A 215 19.89 26.75 21.19
N ALA A 216 18.79 27.51 21.22
CA ALA A 216 18.14 27.90 22.47
C ALA A 216 17.61 26.67 23.23
N ALA A 217 17.00 25.71 22.54
CA ALA A 217 16.53 24.47 23.15
C ALA A 217 17.69 23.60 23.67
N ALA A 218 18.75 23.43 22.88
CA ALA A 218 19.97 22.72 23.27
C ALA A 218 20.57 23.28 24.57
N ARG A 219 20.71 24.62 24.66
CA ARG A 219 21.21 25.28 25.87
C ARG A 219 20.28 25.10 27.07
N ARG A 220 18.96 25.19 26.90
CA ARG A 220 18.00 24.96 28.00
C ARG A 220 18.12 23.54 28.57
N LEU A 221 18.31 22.54 27.70
CA LEU A 221 18.44 21.15 28.10
C LEU A 221 19.85 20.79 28.60
N GLY A 222 20.85 21.63 28.33
CA GLY A 222 22.25 21.26 28.55
C GLY A 222 22.69 20.07 27.68
N LYS A 223 22.06 19.87 26.52
CA LYS A 223 22.33 18.79 25.56
C LYS A 223 22.76 19.36 24.22
N THR A 224 23.77 18.78 23.60
CA THR A 224 24.20 19.13 22.24
C THR A 224 23.15 18.66 21.23
N ALA A 225 22.60 19.58 20.43
CA ALA A 225 21.65 19.22 19.37
C ALA A 225 22.38 18.74 18.12
N ARG A 226 21.92 17.64 17.54
CA ARG A 226 22.41 17.08 16.28
C ARG A 226 21.68 17.71 15.10
N VAL A 227 22.39 18.38 14.20
CA VAL A 227 21.77 19.14 13.12
C VAL A 227 22.31 18.79 11.74
N HIS A 228 21.39 18.77 10.76
CA HIS A 228 21.72 18.66 9.34
C HIS A 228 21.43 20.00 8.65
N VAL A 229 22.43 20.60 8.03
CA VAL A 229 22.28 21.88 7.33
C VAL A 229 21.70 21.63 5.95
N LYS A 230 20.49 22.15 5.71
CA LYS A 230 19.86 22.09 4.40
C LYS A 230 20.30 23.26 3.54
N VAL A 231 20.82 22.98 2.37
CA VAL A 231 21.16 23.98 1.35
C VAL A 231 20.24 23.83 0.15
N ASP A 232 19.91 24.95 -0.49
CA ASP A 232 19.16 24.95 -1.74
C ASP A 232 20.15 25.01 -2.91
N SER A 233 20.44 23.84 -3.47
CA SER A 233 21.35 23.73 -4.61
C SER A 233 20.68 23.97 -5.97
N GLY A 234 19.38 24.31 -5.98
CA GLY A 234 18.62 24.63 -7.21
C GLY A 234 17.20 24.07 -7.23
N PHE A 235 16.67 23.60 -6.10
CA PHE A 235 15.31 23.05 -6.01
C PHE A 235 14.26 24.16 -5.80
N GLY A 236 14.61 25.24 -5.10
CA GLY A 236 13.70 26.37 -4.87
C GLY A 236 12.63 26.14 -3.80
N ARG A 237 12.88 25.27 -2.81
CA ARG A 237 11.89 24.90 -1.77
C ARG A 237 12.31 25.26 -0.35
N ASN A 238 13.30 24.55 0.19
CA ASN A 238 13.80 24.73 1.56
C ASN A 238 15.33 24.72 1.54
N GLY A 239 15.94 25.37 2.54
CA GLY A 239 17.38 25.41 2.71
C GLY A 239 17.96 26.78 2.40
N PHE A 240 19.22 26.95 2.75
CA PHE A 240 19.94 28.19 2.50
C PHE A 240 20.31 28.32 1.03
N THR A 241 19.95 29.45 0.43
CA THR A 241 20.41 29.83 -0.91
C THR A 241 21.88 30.27 -0.86
N PRO A 242 22.59 30.31 -2.00
CA PRO A 242 23.99 30.75 -2.03
C PRO A 242 24.20 32.14 -1.38
N ALA A 243 23.23 33.03 -1.53
CA ALA A 243 23.25 34.40 -1.00
C ALA A 243 23.01 34.48 0.52
N THR A 244 22.29 33.53 1.10
CA THR A 244 21.94 33.54 2.54
C THR A 244 22.87 32.66 3.38
N PHE A 245 23.70 31.85 2.73
CA PHE A 245 24.49 30.84 3.42
C PHE A 245 25.61 31.39 4.30
N ASP A 246 26.24 32.50 3.94
CA ASP A 246 27.28 33.11 4.78
C ASP A 246 26.72 33.57 6.13
N ALA A 247 25.49 34.08 6.15
CA ALA A 247 24.80 34.41 7.40
C ALA A 247 24.49 33.17 8.24
N ALA A 248 24.20 32.03 7.60
CA ALA A 248 24.02 30.76 8.29
C ALA A 248 25.34 30.29 8.91
N LEU A 249 26.44 30.31 8.15
CA LEU A 249 27.78 29.95 8.64
C LEU A 249 28.19 30.82 9.83
N ALA A 250 27.95 32.13 9.78
CA ALA A 250 28.23 33.06 10.86
C ALA A 250 27.53 32.70 12.19
N LYS A 251 26.38 32.00 12.14
CA LYS A 251 25.71 31.44 13.32
C LYS A 251 26.18 30.04 13.68
N LEU A 252 26.31 29.16 12.69
CA LEU A 252 26.63 27.75 12.90
C LEU A 252 28.04 27.56 13.49
N VAL A 253 29.04 28.28 13.00
CA VAL A 253 30.44 28.15 13.44
C VAL A 253 30.62 28.39 14.94
N PRO A 254 30.19 29.52 15.53
CA PRO A 254 30.34 29.73 16.97
C PRO A 254 29.54 28.73 17.80
N LEU A 255 28.33 28.36 17.36
CA LEU A 255 27.49 27.38 18.07
C LEU A 255 28.09 25.96 18.06
N ALA A 256 28.77 25.59 16.97
CA ALA A 256 29.52 24.34 16.89
C ALA A 256 30.75 24.36 17.82
N LYS A 257 31.51 25.47 17.84
CA LYS A 257 32.67 25.63 18.73
C LYS A 257 32.29 25.63 20.22
N GLU A 258 31.13 26.17 20.56
CA GLU A 258 30.58 26.14 21.92
C GLU A 258 30.11 24.73 22.33
N GLY A 259 29.94 23.80 21.38
CA GLY A 259 29.38 22.46 21.64
C GLY A 259 27.85 22.45 21.79
N VAL A 260 27.17 23.55 21.46
CA VAL A 260 25.70 23.63 21.49
C VAL A 260 25.10 22.83 20.34
N LEU A 261 25.71 22.92 19.16
CA LEU A 261 25.29 22.19 17.97
C LEU A 261 26.40 21.24 17.51
N HIS A 262 26.02 19.99 17.23
CA HIS A 262 26.82 19.07 16.45
C HIS A 262 26.32 19.11 15.00
N ILE A 263 27.12 19.67 14.09
CA ILE A 263 26.77 19.73 12.67
C ILE A 263 27.08 18.37 12.04
N VAL A 264 26.11 17.47 12.10
CA VAL A 264 26.24 16.08 11.62
C VAL A 264 26.32 16.03 10.11
N GLY A 265 25.51 16.80 9.40
CA GLY A 265 25.42 16.65 7.96
C GLY A 265 25.05 17.88 7.16
N GLN A 266 25.30 17.80 5.85
CA GLN A 266 24.84 18.74 4.84
C GLN A 266 23.95 18.02 3.85
N TRP A 267 22.84 18.63 3.44
CA TRP A 267 21.96 18.01 2.47
C TRP A 267 21.18 18.97 1.59
N SER A 268 20.72 18.45 0.45
CA SER A 268 19.84 19.14 -0.49
C SER A 268 18.84 18.14 -1.09
N HIS A 269 18.09 18.56 -2.11
CA HIS A 269 17.15 17.72 -2.85
C HIS A 269 17.22 18.03 -4.35
N LEU A 270 17.17 16.99 -5.18
CA LEU A 270 17.21 17.12 -6.63
C LEU A 270 15.81 17.35 -7.19
N ALA A 271 15.70 18.21 -8.20
CA ALA A 271 14.44 18.62 -8.79
C ALA A 271 13.93 17.65 -9.86
N VAL A 272 14.82 17.13 -10.69
CA VAL A 272 14.49 16.39 -11.92
C VAL A 272 15.38 15.16 -12.14
N ALA A 273 15.84 14.53 -11.04
CA ALA A 273 16.69 13.34 -11.11
C ALA A 273 15.95 12.09 -11.65
N ASP A 274 14.64 12.16 -11.71
CA ASP A 274 13.67 11.17 -12.18
C ASP A 274 13.35 11.26 -13.67
N ALA A 275 13.98 12.19 -14.40
CA ALA A 275 13.82 12.34 -15.85
C ALA A 275 15.15 12.11 -16.60
N PRO A 276 15.67 10.86 -16.62
CA PRO A 276 17.01 10.55 -17.13
C PRO A 276 17.17 10.76 -18.64
N ASP A 277 16.07 10.71 -19.41
CA ASP A 277 16.11 10.76 -20.87
C ASP A 277 15.99 12.17 -21.47
N VAL A 278 15.94 13.21 -20.62
CA VAL A 278 15.86 14.62 -21.06
C VAL A 278 17.20 15.32 -20.80
N PRO A 279 18.04 15.58 -21.83
CA PRO A 279 19.39 16.11 -21.64
C PRO A 279 19.46 17.42 -20.84
N GLU A 280 18.48 18.30 -21.01
CA GLU A 280 18.38 19.55 -20.24
C GLU A 280 18.17 19.28 -18.73
N PHE A 281 17.36 18.29 -18.38
CA PHE A 281 17.07 17.93 -17.00
C PHE A 281 18.26 17.23 -16.35
N VAL A 282 18.99 16.40 -17.11
CA VAL A 282 20.27 15.84 -16.69
C VAL A 282 21.28 16.96 -16.39
N ALA A 283 21.46 17.91 -17.31
CA ALA A 283 22.38 19.05 -17.11
C ALA A 283 21.95 19.94 -15.92
N SER A 284 20.65 20.10 -15.68
CA SER A 284 20.12 20.79 -14.50
C SER A 284 20.48 20.07 -13.20
N THR A 285 20.30 18.74 -13.18
CA THR A 285 20.70 17.89 -12.05
C THR A 285 22.20 18.00 -11.77
N ASP A 286 23.04 17.95 -12.80
CA ASP A 286 24.49 18.08 -12.66
C ASP A 286 24.89 19.45 -12.06
N ARG A 287 24.20 20.52 -12.46
CA ARG A 287 24.39 21.84 -11.85
C ARG A 287 24.00 21.86 -10.37
N GLN A 288 22.92 21.19 -9.99
CA GLN A 288 22.55 21.06 -8.57
C GLN A 288 23.61 20.29 -7.77
N VAL A 289 24.25 19.28 -8.38
CA VAL A 289 25.34 18.53 -7.75
C VAL A 289 26.57 19.42 -7.54
N GLU A 290 26.97 20.20 -8.53
CA GLU A 290 28.12 21.11 -8.39
C GLU A 290 27.84 22.23 -7.38
N ASN A 291 26.64 22.81 -7.38
CA ASN A 291 26.24 23.78 -6.34
C ASN A 291 26.28 23.15 -4.95
N PHE A 292 25.83 21.90 -4.79
CA PHE A 292 25.90 21.18 -3.51
C PHE A 292 27.35 21.00 -3.03
N LYS A 293 28.28 20.67 -3.93
CA LYS A 293 29.71 20.58 -3.61
C LYS A 293 30.31 21.94 -3.23
N ASP A 294 29.87 23.03 -3.86
CA ASP A 294 30.31 24.38 -3.49
C ASP A 294 29.90 24.75 -2.05
N PHE A 295 28.67 24.42 -1.66
CA PHE A 295 28.24 24.58 -0.27
C PHE A 295 29.13 23.79 0.69
N THR A 296 29.48 22.54 0.35
CA THR A 296 30.38 21.71 1.17
C THR A 296 31.72 22.40 1.36
N ARG A 297 32.34 22.85 0.26
CA ARG A 297 33.62 23.56 0.28
C ARG A 297 33.57 24.83 1.14
N ARG A 298 32.46 25.58 1.09
CA ARG A 298 32.25 26.78 1.92
C ARG A 298 32.13 26.43 3.40
N MET A 299 31.46 25.34 3.75
CA MET A 299 31.41 24.83 5.13
C MET A 299 32.81 24.46 5.62
N GLU A 300 33.58 23.71 4.82
CA GLU A 300 34.93 23.26 5.16
C GLU A 300 35.88 24.44 5.41
N VAL A 301 35.87 25.46 4.53
CA VAL A 301 36.64 26.70 4.71
C VAL A 301 36.25 27.46 5.98
N ALA A 302 34.97 27.42 6.37
CA ALA A 302 34.49 28.00 7.61
C ALA A 302 34.84 27.17 8.86
N GLY A 303 35.51 26.03 8.70
CA GLY A 303 35.91 25.12 9.78
C GLY A 303 34.81 24.14 10.20
N ILE A 304 33.81 23.90 9.35
CA ILE A 304 32.76 22.90 9.55
C ILE A 304 32.90 21.85 8.43
N ALA A 305 33.45 20.69 8.72
CA ALA A 305 33.41 19.55 7.79
C ALA A 305 32.19 18.67 8.14
N PRO A 306 31.14 18.61 7.29
CA PRO A 306 29.99 17.74 7.57
C PRO A 306 30.41 16.27 7.56
N GLU A 307 30.01 15.51 8.58
CA GLU A 307 30.29 14.07 8.66
C GLU A 307 29.50 13.29 7.61
N ILE A 308 28.28 13.75 7.32
CA ILE A 308 27.36 13.09 6.39
C ILE A 308 26.89 14.08 5.34
N ARG A 309 27.16 13.79 4.07
CA ARG A 309 26.54 14.49 2.93
C ARG A 309 25.47 13.58 2.35
N HIS A 310 24.30 14.14 2.07
CA HIS A 310 23.24 13.37 1.44
C HIS A 310 22.44 14.18 0.42
N LEU A 311 22.42 13.69 -0.82
CA LEU A 311 21.76 14.34 -1.95
C LEU A 311 20.75 13.42 -2.63
N ALA A 312 21.10 12.16 -2.84
CA ALA A 312 20.29 11.19 -3.57
C ALA A 312 18.92 10.91 -2.90
N ASN A 313 17.84 11.13 -3.66
CA ASN A 313 16.50 10.57 -3.43
C ASN A 313 16.40 9.19 -4.10
N THR A 314 15.21 8.57 -4.17
CA THR A 314 15.03 7.27 -4.86
C THR A 314 15.64 7.26 -6.26
N ALA A 315 15.33 8.26 -7.09
CA ALA A 315 15.82 8.33 -8.47
C ALA A 315 17.35 8.27 -8.54
N ALA A 316 18.02 9.19 -7.84
CA ALA A 316 19.48 9.24 -7.82
C ALA A 316 20.13 8.06 -7.09
N THR A 317 19.43 7.42 -6.15
CA THR A 317 19.92 6.18 -5.52
C THR A 317 20.05 5.08 -6.56
N LEU A 318 19.06 4.95 -7.44
CA LEU A 318 19.00 3.92 -8.47
C LEU A 318 19.90 4.21 -9.68
N SER A 319 20.08 5.48 -10.05
CA SER A 319 20.71 5.85 -11.34
C SER A 319 22.01 6.65 -11.26
N ARG A 320 22.38 7.19 -10.09
CA ARG A 320 23.49 8.16 -9.94
C ARG A 320 24.46 7.78 -8.80
N PRO A 321 25.23 6.69 -8.91
CA PRO A 321 26.14 6.22 -7.85
C PRO A 321 27.19 7.24 -7.42
N GLU A 322 27.58 8.15 -8.30
CA GLU A 322 28.58 9.19 -8.04
C GLU A 322 28.14 10.26 -7.03
N ILE A 323 26.85 10.29 -6.67
CA ILE A 323 26.27 11.22 -5.67
C ILE A 323 25.58 10.51 -4.51
N HIS A 324 25.89 9.23 -4.29
CA HIS A 324 25.43 8.52 -3.10
C HIS A 324 25.96 9.15 -1.81
N PHE A 325 27.19 9.69 -1.84
CA PHE A 325 27.87 10.29 -0.69
C PHE A 325 27.82 9.35 0.53
N GLU A 326 27.69 9.89 1.75
CA GLU A 326 27.66 9.08 2.97
C GLU A 326 26.24 8.56 3.31
N LEU A 327 25.19 9.11 2.70
CA LEU A 327 23.81 8.71 2.97
C LEU A 327 22.87 8.95 1.78
N THR A 328 22.11 7.92 1.40
CA THR A 328 21.02 8.02 0.43
C THR A 328 19.64 8.04 1.09
N ARG A 329 18.63 8.60 0.43
CA ARG A 329 17.27 8.79 1.00
C ARG A 329 16.17 8.21 0.09
N PRO A 330 16.15 6.89 -0.17
CA PRO A 330 15.03 6.30 -0.87
C PRO A 330 13.73 6.45 -0.06
N GLY A 331 12.72 7.00 -0.73
CA GLY A 331 11.36 7.07 -0.23
C GLY A 331 10.50 6.07 -0.98
N ILE A 332 9.99 6.46 -2.15
CA ILE A 332 9.11 5.60 -2.94
C ILE A 332 9.71 4.22 -3.29
N GLY A 333 11.05 4.13 -3.41
CA GLY A 333 11.74 2.86 -3.66
C GLY A 333 11.55 1.84 -2.56
N LEU A 334 11.43 2.27 -1.29
CA LEU A 334 11.09 1.37 -0.18
C LEU A 334 9.73 0.70 -0.41
N TYR A 335 8.79 1.43 -1.01
CA TYR A 335 7.42 0.99 -1.27
C TYR A 335 7.25 0.28 -2.62
N GLY A 336 8.36 0.09 -3.35
CA GLY A 336 8.41 -0.76 -4.53
C GLY A 336 8.14 -0.06 -5.84
N TYR A 337 8.40 1.24 -5.93
CA TYR A 337 8.30 2.00 -7.19
C TYR A 337 9.56 2.83 -7.43
N GLU A 338 9.85 3.04 -8.71
CA GLU A 338 10.71 4.10 -9.21
C GLU A 338 10.13 5.49 -8.89
N ALA A 339 10.93 6.54 -9.09
CA ALA A 339 10.49 7.89 -8.74
C ALA A 339 9.47 8.47 -9.73
N ASP A 340 9.58 8.10 -11.01
CA ASP A 340 8.68 8.49 -12.09
C ASP A 340 8.70 7.40 -13.18
N PRO A 341 7.58 7.12 -13.88
CA PRO A 341 7.54 6.15 -14.97
C PRO A 341 8.49 6.45 -16.14
N ALA A 342 8.98 7.68 -16.28
CA ALA A 342 10.05 8.02 -17.22
C ALA A 342 11.37 7.30 -16.92
N MET A 343 11.56 6.79 -15.70
CA MET A 343 12.72 5.98 -15.33
C MET A 343 12.57 4.51 -15.76
N GLY A 344 11.35 4.02 -15.97
CA GLY A 344 11.07 2.62 -16.24
C GLY A 344 9.85 2.12 -15.48
N THR A 345 9.94 0.90 -14.97
CA THR A 345 8.90 0.25 -14.15
C THR A 345 9.53 -0.33 -12.88
N PRO A 346 8.75 -0.79 -11.89
CA PRO A 346 9.33 -1.38 -10.69
C PRO A 346 10.28 -2.55 -11.01
N GLY A 347 9.91 -3.39 -11.96
CA GLY A 347 10.72 -4.53 -12.41
C GLY A 347 12.01 -4.13 -13.13
N THR A 348 12.12 -2.92 -13.66
CA THR A 348 13.37 -2.38 -14.23
C THR A 348 14.46 -2.23 -13.16
N TYR A 349 14.05 -2.01 -11.91
CA TYR A 349 14.93 -1.75 -10.76
C TYR A 349 14.84 -2.84 -9.68
N ASP A 350 14.35 -4.04 -10.04
CA ASP A 350 14.14 -5.15 -9.09
C ASP A 350 13.32 -4.76 -7.84
N LEU A 351 12.41 -3.79 -8.00
CA LEU A 351 11.51 -3.33 -6.96
C LEU A 351 10.18 -4.07 -7.03
N THR A 352 9.61 -4.36 -5.87
CA THR A 352 8.30 -5.03 -5.75
C THR A 352 7.32 -4.12 -5.02
N PRO A 353 6.23 -3.66 -5.66
CA PRO A 353 5.19 -2.87 -4.98
C PRO A 353 4.68 -3.58 -3.73
N ALA A 354 4.58 -2.86 -2.62
CA ALA A 354 4.27 -3.48 -1.33
C ALA A 354 2.78 -3.46 -0.96
N MET A 355 1.95 -2.62 -1.59
CA MET A 355 0.54 -2.45 -1.21
C MET A 355 -0.42 -2.99 -2.26
N THR A 356 -1.44 -3.72 -1.80
CA THR A 356 -2.64 -4.05 -2.57
C THR A 356 -3.85 -3.35 -1.98
N LEU A 357 -4.60 -2.61 -2.80
CA LEU A 357 -5.89 -2.04 -2.42
C LEU A 357 -7.01 -2.85 -3.07
N GLN A 358 -7.91 -3.38 -2.24
CA GLN A 358 -9.05 -4.18 -2.69
C GLN A 358 -10.36 -3.72 -2.01
N ALA A 359 -11.49 -4.00 -2.66
CA ALA A 359 -12.81 -3.69 -2.13
C ALA A 359 -13.84 -4.75 -2.55
N GLN A 360 -14.90 -4.93 -1.77
CA GLN A 360 -16.03 -5.78 -2.14
C GLN A 360 -17.06 -5.02 -2.94
N LEU A 361 -17.60 -5.62 -4.00
CA LEU A 361 -18.71 -5.04 -4.75
C LEU A 361 -19.92 -4.87 -3.83
N GLY A 362 -20.52 -3.68 -3.89
CA GLY A 362 -21.81 -3.39 -3.28
C GLY A 362 -22.93 -3.91 -4.18
N THR A 363 -23.81 -3.02 -4.63
CA THR A 363 -24.93 -3.40 -5.48
C THR A 363 -24.51 -3.69 -6.92
N VAL A 364 -25.07 -4.75 -7.49
CA VAL A 364 -24.99 -5.07 -8.92
C VAL A 364 -26.39 -5.05 -9.53
N LYS A 365 -26.59 -4.31 -10.63
CA LYS A 365 -27.93 -4.16 -11.24
C LYS A 365 -27.88 -3.97 -12.75
N ASP A 366 -28.93 -4.40 -13.43
CA ASP A 366 -29.10 -4.19 -14.86
C ASP A 366 -29.63 -2.78 -15.17
N VAL A 367 -29.16 -2.22 -16.29
CA VAL A 367 -29.60 -0.94 -16.85
C VAL A 367 -29.67 -1.05 -18.37
N GLU A 368 -30.61 -0.31 -18.95
CA GLU A 368 -30.81 -0.19 -20.40
C GLU A 368 -29.71 0.62 -21.08
N ALA A 369 -29.58 0.48 -22.40
CA ALA A 369 -28.76 1.37 -23.22
C ALA A 369 -29.21 2.85 -23.08
N GLY A 370 -28.25 3.76 -23.01
CA GLY A 370 -28.46 5.21 -22.85
C GLY A 370 -28.70 5.66 -21.40
N HIS A 371 -28.62 4.73 -20.44
CA HIS A 371 -28.77 5.03 -19.02
C HIS A 371 -27.60 5.87 -18.51
N GLY A 372 -27.89 6.93 -17.76
CA GLY A 372 -26.87 7.82 -17.22
C GLY A 372 -26.21 7.25 -15.97
N ILE A 373 -24.88 7.18 -15.94
CA ILE A 373 -24.12 6.70 -14.78
C ILE A 373 -23.55 7.86 -13.97
N SER A 374 -23.86 7.84 -12.66
CA SER A 374 -23.35 8.79 -11.65
C SER A 374 -23.73 10.26 -11.91
N TYR A 375 -23.16 11.17 -11.11
CA TYR A 375 -23.51 12.58 -11.10
C TYR A 375 -23.25 13.29 -12.41
N GLY A 376 -24.23 14.10 -12.83
CA GLY A 376 -24.13 14.96 -14.01
C GLY A 376 -24.20 14.22 -15.33
N ARG A 377 -24.53 12.91 -15.33
CA ARG A 377 -24.75 12.12 -16.54
C ARG A 377 -23.58 12.25 -17.52
N THR A 378 -22.36 12.15 -17.00
CA THR A 378 -21.12 12.30 -17.77
C THR A 378 -20.67 11.00 -18.43
N TYR A 379 -21.47 9.94 -18.28
CA TYR A 379 -21.30 8.64 -18.88
C TYR A 379 -22.69 8.06 -19.18
N LEU A 380 -22.92 7.54 -20.38
CA LEU A 380 -24.11 6.82 -20.79
C LEU A 380 -23.72 5.40 -21.23
N THR A 381 -24.49 4.41 -20.81
CA THR A 381 -24.27 3.03 -21.23
C THR A 381 -24.49 2.89 -22.75
N PRO A 382 -23.54 2.32 -23.51
CA PRO A 382 -23.68 2.20 -24.97
C PRO A 382 -24.67 1.09 -25.36
N THR A 383 -24.87 0.10 -24.49
CA THR A 383 -25.75 -1.06 -24.66
C THR A 383 -26.42 -1.40 -23.34
N ASP A 384 -27.42 -2.28 -23.39
CA ASP A 384 -27.93 -2.93 -22.18
C ASP A 384 -26.77 -3.63 -21.46
N THR A 385 -26.65 -3.40 -20.16
CA THR A 385 -25.49 -3.84 -19.38
C THR A 385 -25.84 -3.95 -17.90
N SER A 386 -25.01 -4.63 -17.13
CA SER A 386 -25.04 -4.54 -15.67
C SER A 386 -24.02 -3.52 -15.18
N THR A 387 -24.37 -2.82 -14.11
CA THR A 387 -23.48 -1.91 -13.39
C THR A 387 -23.13 -2.50 -12.05
N ALA A 388 -21.89 -2.33 -11.60
CA ALA A 388 -21.44 -2.74 -10.28
C ALA A 388 -20.92 -1.55 -9.49
N ILE A 389 -21.31 -1.45 -8.23
CA ILE A 389 -20.84 -0.41 -7.31
C ILE A 389 -19.62 -0.90 -6.55
N VAL A 390 -18.58 -0.07 -6.51
CA VAL A 390 -17.45 -0.24 -5.57
C VAL A 390 -17.64 0.80 -4.45
N PRO A 391 -17.88 0.38 -3.20
CA PRO A 391 -18.23 1.24 -2.06
C PRO A 391 -16.98 1.88 -1.42
N VAL A 392 -16.15 2.50 -2.24
CA VAL A 392 -15.11 3.47 -1.81
C VAL A 392 -15.12 4.67 -2.74
N GLY A 393 -14.86 5.85 -2.19
CA GLY A 393 -14.91 7.10 -2.95
C GLY A 393 -13.83 8.09 -2.54
N TYR A 394 -14.03 9.37 -2.87
CA TYR A 394 -13.01 10.38 -2.62
C TYR A 394 -12.79 10.70 -1.13
N ALA A 395 -13.73 10.38 -0.25
CA ALA A 395 -13.51 10.45 1.20
C ALA A 395 -12.66 9.27 1.74
N ASP A 396 -12.39 8.26 0.90
CA ASP A 396 -11.45 7.16 1.19
C ASP A 396 -10.06 7.38 0.59
N GLY A 397 -9.91 8.39 -0.26
CA GLY A 397 -8.69 8.64 -1.04
C GLY A 397 -8.79 8.26 -2.52
N ILE A 398 -9.94 7.77 -3.00
CA ILE A 398 -10.12 7.51 -4.43
C ILE A 398 -10.28 8.85 -5.16
N HIS A 399 -9.28 9.21 -5.96
CA HIS A 399 -9.22 10.52 -6.58
C HIS A 399 -10.44 10.79 -7.46
N ARG A 400 -11.15 11.91 -7.19
CA ARG A 400 -12.29 12.30 -8.02
C ARG A 400 -11.89 12.58 -9.46
N SER A 401 -10.64 12.98 -9.69
CA SER A 401 -10.08 13.16 -11.02
C SER A 401 -10.01 11.83 -11.79
N ALA A 402 -9.94 10.67 -11.15
CA ALA A 402 -9.96 9.34 -11.80
C ALA A 402 -11.36 8.92 -12.33
N SER A 403 -12.30 9.85 -12.40
CA SER A 403 -13.62 9.63 -13.03
C SER A 403 -13.48 9.36 -14.54
N GLY A 404 -14.26 8.40 -15.05
CA GLY A 404 -14.34 8.12 -16.48
C GLY A 404 -15.51 8.83 -17.15
N PHE A 405 -15.29 9.32 -18.37
CA PHE A 405 -16.27 10.03 -19.18
C PHE A 405 -16.31 9.45 -20.60
N ASP A 406 -17.46 9.54 -21.24
CA ASP A 406 -17.65 9.16 -22.64
C ASP A 406 -18.13 10.35 -23.49
N MET A 407 -18.22 10.13 -24.81
CA MET A 407 -18.66 11.17 -25.76
C MET A 407 -20.15 11.49 -25.65
N GLU A 408 -20.98 10.49 -25.34
CA GLU A 408 -22.44 10.66 -25.28
C GLU A 408 -22.90 11.30 -23.96
N GLY A 409 -22.03 11.30 -22.95
CA GLY A 409 -22.19 12.01 -21.69
C GLY A 409 -22.20 13.51 -21.86
N ALA A 410 -22.77 14.20 -20.87
CA ALA A 410 -22.96 15.65 -20.86
C ALA A 410 -21.65 16.49 -20.97
N LYS A 411 -20.48 15.83 -20.91
CA LYS A 411 -19.17 16.48 -21.09
C LYS A 411 -18.64 16.41 -22.52
N HIS A 412 -19.14 15.48 -23.35
CA HIS A 412 -18.65 15.25 -24.70
C HIS A 412 -17.13 15.04 -24.79
N VAL A 413 -16.57 14.24 -23.87
CA VAL A 413 -15.14 13.95 -23.79
C VAL A 413 -14.94 12.49 -23.39
N ILE A 414 -14.09 11.77 -24.13
CA ILE A 414 -13.59 10.47 -23.69
C ILE A 414 -12.48 10.69 -22.69
N LYS A 415 -12.67 10.15 -21.48
CA LYS A 415 -11.62 10.03 -20.48
C LYS A 415 -11.70 8.63 -19.86
N PRO A 416 -10.63 7.81 -19.91
CA PRO A 416 -10.62 6.56 -19.18
C PRO A 416 -10.67 6.83 -17.67
N GLY A 417 -11.54 6.11 -16.98
CA GLY A 417 -11.57 6.10 -15.51
C GLY A 417 -10.47 5.19 -14.93
N GLY A 418 -10.30 5.28 -13.61
CA GLY A 418 -9.39 4.40 -12.85
C GLY A 418 -9.65 2.92 -13.14
N PRO A 419 -8.62 2.10 -13.37
CA PRO A 419 -8.79 0.68 -13.70
C PRO A 419 -9.10 -0.16 -12.44
N VAL A 420 -9.96 -1.15 -12.60
CA VAL A 420 -10.33 -2.10 -11.54
C VAL A 420 -10.33 -3.50 -12.14
N ARG A 421 -9.58 -4.40 -11.50
CA ARG A 421 -9.57 -5.82 -11.86
C ARG A 421 -10.77 -6.50 -11.23
N VAL A 422 -11.60 -7.10 -12.07
CA VAL A 422 -12.76 -7.92 -11.69
C VAL A 422 -12.56 -9.31 -12.28
N MET A 423 -12.87 -10.34 -11.52
CA MET A 423 -12.80 -11.71 -12.00
C MET A 423 -14.14 -12.10 -12.62
N THR A 424 -14.09 -12.74 -13.78
CA THR A 424 -15.28 -13.19 -14.51
C THR A 424 -15.16 -14.69 -14.82
N THR A 425 -16.23 -15.27 -15.36
CA THR A 425 -16.26 -16.66 -15.85
C THR A 425 -15.22 -16.94 -16.94
N GLU A 426 -14.75 -15.92 -17.64
CA GLU A 426 -13.71 -16.01 -18.68
C GLU A 426 -12.29 -15.68 -18.16
N GLY A 427 -12.16 -15.42 -16.84
CA GLY A 427 -10.92 -15.01 -16.21
C GLY A 427 -10.90 -13.53 -15.80
N PRO A 428 -9.74 -13.00 -15.37
CA PRO A 428 -9.64 -11.63 -14.90
C PRO A 428 -9.77 -10.64 -16.05
N ARG A 429 -10.53 -9.57 -15.81
CA ARG A 429 -10.73 -8.48 -16.76
C ARG A 429 -10.57 -7.13 -16.09
N LEU A 430 -10.19 -6.13 -16.87
CA LEU A 430 -10.21 -4.75 -16.43
C LEU A 430 -11.55 -4.11 -16.77
N TYR A 431 -12.10 -3.48 -15.74
CA TYR A 431 -13.17 -2.52 -15.85
C TYR A 431 -12.64 -1.16 -15.44
N ARG A 432 -13.36 -0.09 -15.76
CA ARG A 432 -12.97 1.28 -15.41
C ARG A 432 -14.08 1.97 -14.67
N VAL A 433 -13.71 2.95 -13.85
CA VAL A 433 -14.67 3.88 -13.28
C VAL A 433 -15.52 4.49 -14.41
N SER A 434 -16.81 4.21 -14.42
CA SER A 434 -17.78 4.75 -15.38
C SER A 434 -18.57 5.89 -14.73
N GLY A 435 -18.42 7.10 -15.26
CA GLY A 435 -18.98 8.31 -14.67
C GLY A 435 -18.11 8.85 -13.53
N ARG A 436 -18.72 9.68 -12.67
CA ARG A 436 -18.00 10.35 -11.58
C ARG A 436 -17.76 9.45 -10.38
N VAL A 437 -16.57 9.53 -9.81
CA VAL A 437 -16.30 9.08 -8.44
C VAL A 437 -17.10 9.93 -7.46
N CYS A 438 -17.86 9.28 -6.58
CA CYS A 438 -18.66 9.89 -5.53
C CYS A 438 -17.88 9.93 -4.20
N MET A 439 -18.50 10.46 -3.14
CA MET A 439 -17.86 10.59 -1.83
C MET A 439 -17.43 9.24 -1.26
N ASP A 440 -18.31 8.23 -1.37
CA ASP A 440 -18.12 6.92 -0.73
C ASP A 440 -18.26 5.75 -1.70
N GLN A 441 -18.37 6.01 -3.01
CA GLN A 441 -18.51 4.95 -4.01
C GLN A 441 -18.19 5.41 -5.43
N PHE A 442 -17.95 4.46 -6.32
CA PHE A 442 -17.97 4.67 -7.77
C PHE A 442 -18.59 3.47 -8.48
N MET A 443 -18.86 3.61 -9.78
CA MET A 443 -19.55 2.62 -10.58
C MET A 443 -18.62 2.04 -11.65
N LEU A 444 -18.86 0.79 -12.00
CA LEU A 444 -18.31 0.09 -13.16
C LEU A 444 -19.45 -0.24 -14.11
N ASP A 445 -19.28 0.02 -15.40
CA ASP A 445 -20.09 -0.62 -16.46
C ASP A 445 -19.44 -1.97 -16.79
N LEU A 446 -20.18 -3.07 -16.64
CA LEU A 446 -19.66 -4.42 -16.87
C LEU A 446 -19.66 -4.84 -18.34
N HIS A 447 -20.16 -3.98 -19.23
CA HIS A 447 -20.25 -4.21 -20.68
C HIS A 447 -20.88 -5.58 -21.02
N GLY A 448 -21.94 -5.92 -20.30
CA GLY A 448 -22.60 -7.22 -20.38
C GLY A 448 -23.41 -7.52 -19.12
N SER A 449 -24.08 -8.67 -19.13
CA SER A 449 -24.85 -9.15 -17.97
C SER A 449 -23.94 -9.73 -16.91
N ALA A 450 -24.07 -9.24 -15.67
CA ALA A 450 -23.35 -9.72 -14.50
C ALA A 450 -23.54 -11.23 -14.28
N GLU A 451 -24.75 -11.75 -14.49
CA GLU A 451 -25.05 -13.19 -14.40
C GLU A 451 -24.20 -14.01 -15.37
N LYS A 452 -24.09 -13.57 -16.63
CA LYS A 452 -23.28 -14.27 -17.65
C LYS A 452 -21.78 -14.16 -17.37
N LEU A 453 -21.37 -13.00 -16.85
CA LEU A 453 -19.98 -12.73 -16.47
C LEU A 453 -19.60 -13.40 -15.14
N GLY A 454 -20.57 -13.90 -14.36
CA GLY A 454 -20.35 -14.46 -13.03
C GLY A 454 -19.85 -13.44 -12.00
N VAL A 455 -20.30 -12.19 -12.12
CA VAL A 455 -19.98 -11.09 -11.19
C VAL A 455 -21.14 -10.89 -10.23
N HIS A 456 -20.86 -10.84 -8.93
CA HIS A 456 -21.87 -10.82 -7.87
C HIS A 456 -21.58 -9.74 -6.82
N GLU A 457 -22.61 -9.34 -6.09
CA GLU A 457 -22.45 -8.54 -4.88
C GLU A 457 -21.56 -9.29 -3.88
N GLY A 458 -20.65 -8.56 -3.23
CA GLY A 458 -19.68 -9.11 -2.27
C GLY A 458 -18.39 -9.65 -2.90
N ASP A 459 -18.31 -9.81 -4.23
CA ASP A 459 -17.07 -10.21 -4.90
C ASP A 459 -15.97 -9.19 -4.61
N THR A 460 -14.77 -9.66 -4.29
CA THR A 460 -13.62 -8.79 -4.02
C THR A 460 -12.93 -8.43 -5.33
N VAL A 461 -12.88 -7.13 -5.60
CA VAL A 461 -12.20 -6.51 -6.74
C VAL A 461 -10.90 -5.86 -6.29
N GLN A 462 -9.91 -5.81 -7.18
CA GLN A 462 -8.62 -5.18 -6.90
C GLN A 462 -8.54 -3.86 -7.64
N LEU A 463 -8.31 -2.77 -6.90
CA LEU A 463 -8.12 -1.44 -7.47
C LEU A 463 -6.69 -1.34 -7.99
N PHE A 464 -5.71 -1.63 -7.15
CA PHE A 464 -4.31 -1.75 -7.57
C PHE A 464 -3.53 -2.73 -6.68
N GLY A 465 -2.37 -3.19 -7.16
CA GLY A 465 -1.42 -3.94 -6.34
C GLY A 465 -0.08 -4.17 -7.05
N PRO A 466 0.67 -5.25 -6.71
CA PRO A 466 1.99 -5.56 -7.27
C PRO A 466 1.97 -6.12 -8.70
N GLY A 467 0.92 -5.79 -9.43
CA GLY A 467 0.67 -6.27 -10.78
C GLY A 467 1.67 -5.79 -11.82
N ARG A 468 1.58 -6.38 -13.01
CA ARG A 468 2.38 -5.98 -14.18
C ARG A 468 1.75 -4.84 -15.01
N GLY A 469 0.66 -4.25 -14.53
CA GLY A 469 -0.03 -3.15 -15.20
C GLY A 469 -1.26 -3.58 -15.99
N GLU A 470 -1.84 -2.61 -16.69
CA GLU A 470 -3.15 -2.77 -17.33
C GLU A 470 -3.19 -3.85 -18.41
N ASP A 471 -2.10 -4.03 -19.17
CA ASP A 471 -2.00 -5.03 -20.25
C ASP A 471 -2.16 -6.48 -19.75
N TYR A 472 -1.93 -6.72 -18.47
CA TYR A 472 -2.07 -8.03 -17.81
C TYR A 472 -3.33 -8.15 -16.96
N ALA A 473 -4.20 -7.13 -16.99
CA ALA A 473 -5.31 -6.98 -16.06
C ALA A 473 -4.89 -7.01 -14.58
N GLU A 474 -3.74 -6.41 -14.27
CA GLU A 474 -3.16 -6.35 -12.93
C GLU A 474 -2.81 -4.88 -12.61
N PRO A 475 -3.82 -4.03 -12.33
CA PRO A 475 -3.64 -2.59 -12.24
C PRO A 475 -2.67 -2.21 -11.11
N THR A 476 -1.90 -1.16 -11.34
CA THR A 476 -0.90 -0.62 -10.40
C THR A 476 -1.32 0.75 -9.88
N ALA A 477 -0.61 1.24 -8.86
CA ALA A 477 -0.83 2.60 -8.37
C ALA A 477 -0.47 3.66 -9.41
N ASP A 478 0.48 3.41 -10.32
CA ASP A 478 0.80 4.33 -11.42
C ASP A 478 -0.31 4.38 -12.47
N ASP A 479 -1.01 3.27 -12.72
CA ASP A 479 -2.18 3.27 -13.61
C ASP A 479 -3.31 4.13 -13.03
N TRP A 480 -3.52 4.06 -11.71
CA TRP A 480 -4.42 4.97 -11.01
C TRP A 480 -3.94 6.43 -11.02
N GLY A 481 -2.64 6.66 -10.84
CA GLY A 481 -2.01 7.97 -10.97
C GLY A 481 -2.29 8.59 -12.34
N ARG A 482 -2.03 7.83 -13.41
CA ARG A 482 -2.30 8.22 -14.81
C ARG A 482 -3.77 8.57 -15.03
N ALA A 483 -4.70 7.75 -14.56
CA ALA A 483 -6.14 8.03 -14.67
C ALA A 483 -6.55 9.30 -13.90
N ALA A 484 -5.94 9.55 -12.74
CA ALA A 484 -6.17 10.72 -11.91
C ALA A 484 -5.42 11.98 -12.39
N GLY A 485 -4.42 11.86 -13.27
CA GLY A 485 -3.54 12.95 -13.67
C GLY A 485 -2.52 13.32 -12.59
N THR A 486 -2.00 12.33 -11.88
CA THR A 486 -1.03 12.45 -10.80
C THR A 486 -0.07 11.24 -10.77
N ILE A 487 0.65 11.05 -9.67
CA ILE A 487 1.67 10.02 -9.45
C ILE A 487 1.27 9.07 -8.31
N SER A 488 1.87 7.89 -8.26
CA SER A 488 1.63 6.87 -7.22
C SER A 488 1.82 7.38 -5.78
N TYR A 489 2.72 8.35 -5.56
CA TYR A 489 2.89 9.01 -4.27
C TYR A 489 1.58 9.59 -3.73
N GLU A 490 0.83 10.29 -4.57
CA GLU A 490 -0.45 10.89 -4.17
C GLU A 490 -1.52 9.82 -4.00
N ILE A 491 -1.52 8.79 -4.87
CA ILE A 491 -2.43 7.64 -4.74
C ILE A 491 -2.33 6.99 -3.37
N PHE A 492 -1.11 6.75 -2.86
CA PHE A 492 -0.94 6.14 -1.55
C PHE A 492 -1.22 7.11 -0.39
N THR A 493 -0.68 8.33 -0.46
CA THR A 493 -0.77 9.30 0.65
C THR A 493 -2.17 9.86 0.85
N CYS A 494 -3.05 9.79 -0.15
CA CYS A 494 -4.45 10.19 -0.02
C CYS A 494 -5.34 9.08 0.55
N LEU A 495 -4.88 7.84 0.69
CA LEU A 495 -5.68 6.79 1.32
C LEU A 495 -6.01 7.18 2.77
N CYS A 496 -7.29 7.43 3.03
CA CYS A 496 -7.74 7.96 4.30
C CYS A 496 -7.86 6.86 5.37
N ASN A 497 -7.92 7.25 6.65
CA ASN A 497 -7.90 6.34 7.80
C ASN A 497 -9.14 5.41 7.94
N ARG A 498 -10.15 5.56 7.08
CA ARG A 498 -11.33 4.67 7.07
C ARG A 498 -10.99 3.27 6.57
N ILE A 499 -10.03 3.16 5.63
CA ILE A 499 -9.60 1.87 5.08
C ILE A 499 -8.66 1.20 6.09
N PRO A 500 -8.98 0.01 6.63
CA PRO A 500 -8.08 -0.74 7.49
C PRO A 500 -6.81 -1.15 6.74
N ARG A 501 -5.65 -0.95 7.40
CA ARG A 501 -4.36 -1.47 6.95
C ARG A 501 -4.11 -2.83 7.59
N LEU A 502 -3.68 -3.77 6.78
CA LEU A 502 -3.34 -5.13 7.20
C LEU A 502 -1.92 -5.47 6.71
N TYR A 503 -1.21 -6.29 7.48
CA TYR A 503 0.21 -6.58 7.27
C TYR A 503 0.43 -8.08 7.15
N GLU A 504 0.77 -8.53 5.95
CA GLU A 504 1.19 -9.91 5.71
C GLU A 504 2.71 -10.06 5.87
N HIS A 505 3.16 -11.30 6.07
CA HIS A 505 4.58 -11.66 6.25
C HIS A 505 5.28 -10.94 7.42
N ALA A 506 4.52 -10.31 8.32
CA ALA A 506 5.10 -9.58 9.45
C ALA A 506 5.95 -10.51 10.33
N THR A 507 5.48 -11.74 10.58
CA THR A 507 6.20 -12.75 11.37
C THR A 507 7.47 -13.29 10.72
N ASP A 508 7.57 -13.18 9.39
CA ASP A 508 8.74 -13.61 8.62
C ASP A 508 9.82 -12.52 8.54
N VAL A 509 9.45 -11.29 8.89
CA VAL A 509 10.27 -10.09 8.74
C VAL A 509 10.74 -9.56 10.08
N LEU A 510 9.87 -9.61 11.10
CA LEU A 510 10.08 -8.94 12.37
C LEU A 510 10.42 -9.93 13.48
N SER A 511 11.28 -9.49 14.40
CA SER A 511 11.52 -10.18 15.66
C SER A 511 10.25 -10.18 16.54
N ALA A 512 10.17 -11.07 17.53
CA ALA A 512 9.06 -11.07 18.49
C ALA A 512 8.90 -9.71 19.21
N GLU A 513 10.02 -9.04 19.51
CA GLU A 513 10.02 -7.72 20.15
C GLU A 513 9.44 -6.63 19.24
N ASP A 514 9.65 -6.72 17.93
CA ASP A 514 9.11 -5.78 16.95
C ASP A 514 7.67 -6.06 16.59
N LEU A 515 7.28 -7.32 16.53
CA LEU A 515 5.88 -7.72 16.38
C LEU A 515 5.03 -7.17 17.53
N ALA A 516 5.57 -7.14 18.76
CA ALA A 516 4.88 -6.58 19.92
C ALA A 516 4.61 -5.06 19.81
N LYS A 517 5.29 -4.35 18.91
CA LYS A 517 5.07 -2.93 18.63
C LYS A 517 3.90 -2.71 17.65
N LEU A 518 3.43 -3.76 16.99
CA LEU A 518 2.31 -3.71 16.04
C LEU A 518 0.99 -4.04 16.72
N ASN A 519 -0.12 -3.58 16.14
CA ASN A 519 -1.44 -4.03 16.55
C ASN A 519 -1.66 -5.49 16.08
N PRO A 520 -1.85 -6.46 16.99
CA PRO A 520 -2.04 -7.86 16.60
C PRO A 520 -3.28 -8.07 15.71
N ALA A 521 -4.28 -7.19 15.79
CA ALA A 521 -5.49 -7.25 14.95
C ALA A 521 -5.25 -6.87 13.48
N THR A 522 -4.07 -6.33 13.16
CA THR A 522 -3.71 -5.93 11.78
C THR A 522 -2.79 -6.92 11.07
N ILE A 523 -2.36 -8.01 11.74
CA ILE A 523 -1.42 -8.98 11.16
C ILE A 523 -2.19 -10.12 10.47
N LEU A 524 -1.76 -10.50 9.27
CA LEU A 524 -2.35 -11.58 8.45
C LEU A 524 -1.55 -12.89 8.50
#